data_AF-A0A6N7VXH2-F1
#
_entry.id   AF-A0A6N7VXH2-F1
#
_cell.length_a   1.000
_cell.length_b   1.000
_cell.length_c   1.000
_cell.angle_alpha   90.00
_cell.angle_beta   90.00
_cell.angle_gamma   90.00
#
_symmetry.space_group_name_H-M   'P 1'
#
loop_
_entity.id
_entity.type
_entity.pdbx_description
1 polymer ?
#
loop_
_entity_poly.entity_id
_entity_poly.type
_entity_poly.pdbx_seq_one_letter_code
_entity_poly.pdbx_strand_id
1 'polypeptide(L)'
;MINSKILNEIIKDIKNVFKIRDKKKFVLENLPYLLFFYIGNIFASHVNSYIGGDIIDRILVAFSQIDTLNYIPSLKIKNLIPGLILSVVIKLILIQKKKKAKKFREGREYGSARWGNEKDIEPYIDKKFENNVLLTQTERLTMNNRPKNPKYARNKNVLVIGGSGSGKTRFFVKPNLMQMHSSYVVTDPKGTLVLECGKMLERNGYEIKILNTINFKKSMRYNPFAYLKSEKDILKLVQTIIANTKGEGEKSTEDFWIKAEKLYYTALIGYIFYEAPKEEQNFTTLLAMIDASEAREEDENFKNAVDYMFEALEKEKPNHFAVKQYKKYKLAAGKTAKSILISCGARLAPFDIQELRDLMKEDELELDTLGEKKTALFVIISDTDDTFNFVVSIMYSQLFNLLCDKADDEYVGRLPIHVRCLLDEFANIGLIPKFEKLIATIRSREISACIILQAQSQLKSIYKDNADTIVGNCDSTLFLGGKEKTTLKELSESLGKETIDLYNTSETRSNQKSFGLNYQKTGKELMSQDEITVMDGGKCIYQLRGVRPFLSDKFDITKHKNYKFLEDYDKRNIFDIEKYLQRKDEVKLKESMVVEILDE
;
A
#
# COMPACT_ATOMS: atom_id res chain seq x y z
N MET A 1 -6.95 78.17 12.88
CA MET A 1 -5.81 77.23 12.91
C MET A 1 -6.28 75.76 13.03
N ILE A 2 -7.25 75.31 12.21
CA ILE A 2 -7.83 73.94 12.31
C ILE A 2 -7.78 73.14 10.99
N ASN A 3 -7.43 73.74 9.84
CA ASN A 3 -7.61 73.08 8.54
C ASN A 3 -6.39 72.36 7.91
N SER A 4 -5.20 72.31 8.54
CA SER A 4 -4.04 71.66 7.87
C SER A 4 -3.86 70.18 8.24
N LYS A 5 -4.31 69.73 9.43
CA LYS A 5 -4.10 68.34 9.89
C LYS A 5 -5.04 67.34 9.21
N ILE A 6 -6.33 67.67 9.13
CA ILE A 6 -7.35 66.84 8.46
C ILE A 6 -7.08 66.77 6.95
N LEU A 7 -6.69 67.90 6.33
CA LEU A 7 -6.32 67.92 4.92
C LEU A 7 -5.10 67.03 4.64
N ASN A 8 -4.10 67.02 5.54
CA ASN A 8 -2.93 66.17 5.41
C ASN A 8 -3.22 64.68 5.65
N GLU A 9 -4.15 64.34 6.56
CA GLU A 9 -4.61 62.94 6.72
C GLU A 9 -5.42 62.45 5.52
N ILE A 10 -6.34 63.27 4.99
CA ILE A 10 -7.08 62.96 3.76
C ILE A 10 -6.12 62.77 2.58
N ILE A 11 -5.08 63.61 2.45
CA ILE A 11 -4.05 63.46 1.40
C ILE A 11 -3.22 62.18 1.63
N LYS A 12 -2.94 61.80 2.87
CA LYS A 12 -2.20 60.58 3.22
C LYS A 12 -3.01 59.31 2.94
N ASP A 13 -4.31 59.35 3.19
CA ASP A 13 -5.24 58.24 2.91
C ASP A 13 -5.48 58.09 1.40
N ILE A 14 -5.67 59.19 0.67
CA ILE A 14 -5.74 59.16 -0.80
C ILE A 14 -4.43 58.58 -1.40
N LYS A 15 -3.26 58.95 -0.86
CA LYS A 15 -1.96 58.38 -1.29
C LYS A 15 -1.81 56.90 -0.94
N ASN A 16 -2.42 56.41 0.13
CA ASN A 16 -2.37 54.99 0.51
C ASN A 16 -3.34 54.12 -0.31
N VAL A 17 -4.47 54.65 -0.77
CA VAL A 17 -5.43 53.95 -1.66
C VAL A 17 -4.83 53.69 -3.05
N PHE A 18 -3.93 54.57 -3.53
CA PHE A 18 -3.24 54.44 -4.82
C PHE A 18 -1.82 53.83 -4.74
N LYS A 19 -1.50 53.03 -3.70
CA LYS A 19 -0.23 52.28 -3.66
C LYS A 19 -0.27 51.10 -4.65
N ILE A 20 0.15 51.37 -5.87
CA ILE A 20 0.38 50.35 -6.91
C ILE A 20 1.62 49.52 -6.50
N ARG A 21 1.40 48.37 -5.86
CA ARG A 21 2.47 47.45 -5.42
C ARG A 21 3.33 46.90 -6.57
N ASP A 22 2.75 46.74 -7.76
CA ASP A 22 3.44 46.26 -8.95
C ASP A 22 2.99 47.08 -10.17
N LYS A 23 3.86 48.01 -10.59
CA LYS A 23 3.58 48.96 -11.67
C LYS A 23 3.40 48.25 -13.02
N LYS A 24 4.12 47.15 -13.28
CA LYS A 24 3.99 46.41 -14.54
C LYS A 24 2.65 45.70 -14.63
N LYS A 25 2.25 45.02 -13.56
CA LYS A 25 0.96 44.31 -13.50
C LYS A 25 -0.22 45.28 -13.60
N PHE A 26 -0.14 46.42 -12.92
CA PHE A 26 -1.17 47.46 -13.00
C PHE A 26 -1.32 48.04 -14.40
N VAL A 27 -0.21 48.31 -15.11
CA VAL A 27 -0.27 48.81 -16.49
C VAL A 27 -0.88 47.76 -17.41
N LEU A 28 -0.46 46.49 -17.31
CA LEU A 28 -1.02 45.40 -18.13
C LEU A 28 -2.52 45.20 -17.90
N GLU A 29 -2.98 45.26 -16.64
CA GLU A 29 -4.39 45.10 -16.30
C GLU A 29 -5.25 46.27 -16.77
N ASN A 30 -4.69 47.49 -16.89
CA ASN A 30 -5.43 48.68 -17.29
C ASN A 30 -5.29 49.04 -18.78
N LEU A 31 -4.34 48.43 -19.49
CA LEU A 31 -4.05 48.70 -20.91
C LEU A 31 -5.28 48.58 -21.83
N PRO A 32 -6.14 47.54 -21.72
CA PRO A 32 -7.32 47.42 -22.59
C PRO A 32 -8.34 48.54 -22.38
N TYR A 33 -8.34 49.15 -21.20
CA TYR A 33 -9.27 50.22 -20.84
C TYR A 33 -8.86 51.58 -21.42
N LEU A 34 -7.61 51.72 -21.88
CA LEU A 34 -7.16 52.89 -22.63
C LEU A 34 -7.85 53.01 -23.99
N LEU A 35 -8.27 51.88 -24.59
CA LEU A 35 -9.06 51.89 -25.83
C LEU A 35 -10.43 52.52 -25.60
N PHE A 36 -11.11 52.16 -24.51
CA PHE A 36 -12.39 52.76 -24.14
C PHE A 36 -12.25 54.22 -23.73
N PHE A 37 -11.13 54.58 -23.09
CA PHE A 37 -10.80 55.98 -22.83
C PHE A 37 -10.63 56.77 -24.13
N TYR A 38 -9.92 56.22 -25.12
CA TYR A 38 -9.70 56.83 -26.43
C TYR A 38 -11.01 57.05 -27.20
N ILE A 39 -11.87 56.02 -27.26
CA ILE A 39 -13.19 56.09 -27.90
C ILE A 39 -14.06 57.15 -27.21
N GLY A 40 -14.12 57.14 -25.88
CA GLY A 40 -14.89 58.13 -25.13
C GLY A 40 -14.38 59.55 -25.29
N ASN A 41 -13.05 59.74 -25.43
CA ASN A 41 -12.43 61.05 -25.63
C ASN A 41 -12.73 61.62 -27.04
N ILE A 42 -12.60 60.79 -28.08
CA ILE A 42 -12.91 61.20 -29.45
C ILE A 42 -14.40 61.54 -29.59
N PHE A 43 -15.27 60.69 -29.05
CA PHE A 43 -16.71 60.94 -29.08
C PHE A 43 -17.08 62.21 -28.31
N ALA A 44 -16.51 62.43 -27.12
CA ALA A 44 -16.72 63.67 -26.37
C ALA A 44 -16.21 64.91 -27.11
N SER A 45 -15.10 64.79 -27.85
CA SER A 45 -14.59 65.86 -28.69
C SER A 45 -15.52 66.21 -29.84
N HIS A 46 -16.18 65.20 -30.41
CA HIS A 46 -17.17 65.34 -31.47
C HIS A 46 -18.46 66.00 -30.98
N VAL A 47 -18.96 65.57 -29.83
CA VAL A 47 -20.13 66.20 -29.18
C VAL A 47 -19.86 67.67 -28.88
N ASN A 48 -18.63 67.98 -28.44
CA ASN A 48 -18.25 69.34 -28.05
C ASN A 48 -17.83 70.24 -29.23
N SER A 49 -17.77 69.75 -30.47
CA SER A 49 -17.59 70.61 -31.66
C SER A 49 -18.88 71.24 -32.16
N TYR A 50 -20.04 70.74 -31.74
CA TYR A 50 -21.34 71.34 -32.08
C TYR A 50 -21.69 72.47 -31.10
N ILE A 51 -22.12 73.61 -31.65
CA ILE A 51 -22.46 74.83 -30.88
C ILE A 51 -23.96 75.09 -31.07
N GLY A 52 -24.71 75.18 -29.96
CA GLY A 52 -26.17 75.32 -29.93
C GLY A 52 -26.87 74.08 -29.36
N GLY A 53 -28.05 74.27 -28.74
CA GLY A 53 -28.82 73.21 -28.06
C GLY A 53 -28.22 72.75 -26.73
N ASP A 54 -28.99 71.96 -25.98
CA ASP A 54 -28.54 71.34 -24.74
C ASP A 54 -27.67 70.11 -25.03
N ILE A 55 -27.01 69.57 -24.00
CA ILE A 55 -26.03 68.47 -24.16
C ILE A 55 -26.62 67.25 -24.85
N ILE A 56 -27.90 66.95 -24.61
CA ILE A 56 -28.61 65.81 -25.22
C ILE A 56 -28.75 66.01 -26.73
N ASP A 57 -29.10 67.21 -27.17
CA ASP A 57 -29.24 67.53 -28.59
C ASP A 57 -27.90 67.36 -29.32
N ARG A 58 -26.81 67.82 -28.70
CA ARG A 58 -25.45 67.67 -29.26
C ARG A 58 -25.01 66.22 -29.34
N ILE A 59 -25.40 65.38 -28.38
CA ILE A 59 -25.14 63.95 -28.42
C ILE A 59 -25.90 63.29 -29.57
N LEU A 60 -27.18 63.63 -29.77
CA LEU A 60 -28.01 63.08 -30.86
C LEU A 60 -27.48 63.49 -32.25
N VAL A 61 -27.04 64.74 -32.39
CA VAL A 61 -26.41 65.23 -33.63
C VAL A 61 -25.07 64.51 -33.86
N ALA A 62 -24.25 64.38 -32.82
CA ALA A 62 -22.96 63.69 -32.92
C ALA A 62 -23.10 62.19 -33.26
N PHE A 63 -24.17 61.53 -32.80
CA PHE A 63 -24.50 60.15 -33.20
C PHE A 63 -25.00 60.08 -34.65
N SER A 64 -25.79 61.04 -35.09
CA SER A 64 -26.32 61.08 -36.47
C SER A 64 -25.24 61.40 -37.51
N GLN A 65 -24.18 62.10 -37.11
CA GLN A 65 -23.03 62.45 -37.93
C GLN A 65 -21.77 61.73 -37.44
N ILE A 66 -21.86 60.42 -37.21
CA ILE A 66 -20.73 59.65 -36.70
C ILE A 66 -19.60 59.53 -37.73
N ASP A 67 -19.92 59.63 -39.02
CA ASP A 67 -18.97 59.53 -40.13
C ASP A 67 -17.99 60.70 -40.22
N THR A 68 -18.27 61.82 -39.53
CA THR A 68 -17.41 63.01 -39.49
C THR A 68 -16.47 63.04 -38.28
N LEU A 69 -16.32 61.91 -37.57
CA LEU A 69 -15.48 61.79 -36.40
C LEU A 69 -13.99 62.02 -36.72
N ASN A 70 -13.38 62.98 -36.03
CA ASN A 70 -11.94 63.14 -36.06
C ASN A 70 -11.25 62.12 -35.14
N TYR A 71 -10.38 61.31 -35.72
CA TYR A 71 -9.65 60.24 -35.00
C TYR A 71 -8.49 60.76 -34.13
N ILE A 72 -8.32 62.07 -34.00
CA ILE A 72 -7.25 62.66 -33.18
C ILE A 72 -7.80 62.95 -31.78
N PRO A 73 -7.19 62.42 -30.70
CA PRO A 73 -7.68 62.63 -29.34
C PRO A 73 -7.48 64.08 -28.90
N SER A 74 -8.50 64.68 -28.30
CA SER A 74 -8.44 66.03 -27.74
C SER A 74 -7.75 66.03 -26.37
N LEU A 75 -6.90 67.04 -26.13
CA LEU A 75 -6.25 67.29 -24.83
C LEU A 75 -7.03 68.29 -23.95
N LYS A 76 -8.22 68.71 -24.37
CA LYS A 76 -9.07 69.61 -23.57
C LYS A 76 -9.66 68.84 -22.39
N ILE A 77 -9.55 69.41 -21.18
CA ILE A 77 -10.01 68.80 -19.91
C ILE A 77 -11.48 68.33 -19.99
N LYS A 78 -12.34 69.11 -20.68
CA LYS A 78 -13.77 68.79 -20.86
C LYS A 78 -14.02 67.49 -21.64
N ASN A 79 -13.07 67.03 -22.46
CA ASN A 79 -13.20 65.81 -23.28
C ASN A 79 -12.53 64.59 -22.64
N LEU A 80 -11.55 64.82 -21.75
CA LEU A 80 -10.85 63.75 -21.02
C LEU A 80 -11.73 63.08 -19.95
N ILE A 81 -12.61 63.85 -19.30
CA ILE A 81 -13.47 63.36 -18.21
C ILE A 81 -14.45 62.28 -18.70
N PRO A 82 -15.22 62.48 -19.80
CA PRO A 82 -16.08 61.44 -20.36
C PRO A 82 -15.34 60.14 -20.74
N GLY A 83 -14.12 60.26 -21.29
CA GLY A 83 -13.27 59.10 -21.59
C GLY A 83 -12.90 58.29 -20.34
N LEU A 84 -12.54 58.97 -19.25
CA LEU A 84 -12.23 58.31 -17.97
C LEU A 84 -13.45 57.60 -17.38
N ILE A 85 -14.62 58.27 -17.41
CA ILE A 85 -15.87 57.71 -16.91
C ILE A 85 -16.24 56.44 -17.69
N LEU A 86 -16.17 56.47 -19.02
CA LEU A 86 -16.47 55.32 -19.87
C LEU A 86 -15.56 54.12 -19.55
N SER A 87 -14.25 54.37 -19.43
CA SER A 87 -13.25 53.36 -19.06
C SER A 87 -13.53 52.72 -17.69
N VAL A 88 -13.88 53.53 -16.68
CA VAL A 88 -14.22 53.04 -15.33
C VAL A 88 -15.52 52.23 -15.32
N VAL A 89 -16.56 52.67 -16.03
CA VAL A 89 -17.85 51.96 -16.12
C VAL A 89 -17.68 50.60 -16.78
N ILE A 90 -16.95 50.52 -17.90
CA ILE A 90 -16.65 49.26 -18.58
C ILE A 90 -15.84 48.33 -17.67
N LYS A 91 -14.87 48.86 -16.92
CA LYS A 91 -14.11 48.09 -15.93
C LYS A 91 -15.00 47.51 -14.84
N LEU A 92 -15.95 48.27 -14.30
CA LEU A 92 -16.90 47.79 -13.30
C LEU A 92 -17.84 46.70 -13.84
N ILE A 93 -18.34 46.85 -15.07
CA ILE A 93 -19.20 45.85 -15.74
C ILE A 93 -18.43 44.53 -15.93
N LEU A 94 -17.18 44.59 -16.40
CA LEU A 94 -16.36 43.40 -16.59
C LEU A 94 -15.98 42.72 -15.27
N ILE A 95 -15.70 43.50 -14.21
CA ILE A 95 -15.46 42.94 -12.86
C ILE A 95 -16.73 42.23 -12.34
N GLN A 96 -17.92 42.80 -12.53
CA GLN A 96 -19.17 42.14 -12.15
C GLN A 96 -19.42 40.86 -12.95
N LYS A 97 -19.20 40.89 -14.27
CA LYS A 97 -19.30 39.69 -15.11
C LYS A 97 -18.30 38.61 -14.70
N LYS A 98 -17.06 38.99 -14.38
CA LYS A 98 -16.02 38.06 -13.90
C LYS A 98 -16.35 37.47 -12.52
N LYS A 99 -16.93 38.25 -11.61
CA LYS A 99 -17.42 37.77 -10.29
C LYS A 99 -18.61 36.82 -10.42
N LYS A 100 -19.47 37.01 -11.43
CA LYS A 100 -20.62 36.13 -11.75
C LYS A 100 -20.28 34.99 -12.73
N ALA A 101 -19.04 34.90 -13.21
CA ALA A 101 -18.63 33.84 -14.13
C ALA A 101 -18.61 32.50 -13.39
N LYS A 102 -19.66 31.69 -13.62
CA LYS A 102 -19.71 30.31 -13.14
C LYS A 102 -18.56 29.53 -13.79
N LYS A 103 -17.85 28.72 -13.00
CA LYS A 103 -16.78 27.84 -13.49
C LYS A 103 -17.43 26.60 -14.12
N PHE A 104 -17.82 26.70 -15.39
CA PHE A 104 -18.33 25.56 -16.13
C PHE A 104 -17.20 24.56 -16.41
N ARG A 105 -17.47 23.28 -16.15
CA ARG A 105 -16.60 22.15 -16.53
C ARG A 105 -17.38 21.31 -17.53
N GLU A 106 -17.43 21.77 -18.77
CA GLU A 106 -18.22 21.14 -19.82
C GLU A 106 -17.83 19.66 -20.00
N GLY A 107 -18.82 18.77 -19.87
CA GLY A 107 -18.67 17.31 -20.03
C GLY A 107 -18.02 16.61 -18.83
N ARG A 108 -17.81 17.32 -17.71
CA ARG A 108 -17.23 16.79 -16.47
C ARG A 108 -17.92 17.36 -15.23
N GLU A 109 -19.16 17.80 -15.38
CA GLU A 109 -19.92 18.50 -14.34
C GLU A 109 -20.18 17.60 -13.12
N TYR A 110 -20.45 16.31 -13.35
CA TYR A 110 -20.75 15.33 -12.31
C TYR A 110 -19.57 14.38 -12.02
N GLY A 111 -18.54 14.42 -12.85
CA GLY A 111 -17.36 13.57 -12.71
C GLY A 111 -16.67 13.33 -14.05
N SER A 112 -15.43 12.85 -13.99
CA SER A 112 -14.60 12.58 -15.17
C SER A 112 -14.07 11.15 -15.19
N ALA A 113 -14.71 10.24 -14.44
CA ALA A 113 -14.36 8.83 -14.47
C ALA A 113 -14.51 8.30 -15.90
N ARG A 114 -13.60 7.40 -16.28
CA ARG A 114 -13.62 6.64 -17.53
C ARG A 114 -12.71 5.43 -17.35
N TRP A 115 -12.92 4.39 -18.14
CA TRP A 115 -11.96 3.30 -18.26
C TRP A 115 -10.65 3.78 -18.89
N GLY A 116 -9.56 3.20 -18.43
CA GLY A 116 -8.21 3.41 -18.95
C GLY A 116 -8.06 2.79 -20.33
N ASN A 117 -7.10 3.31 -21.09
CA ASN A 117 -6.70 2.77 -22.39
C ASN A 117 -5.19 2.48 -22.40
N GLU A 118 -4.69 1.91 -23.50
CA GLU A 118 -3.29 1.53 -23.65
C GLU A 118 -2.30 2.67 -23.33
N LYS A 119 -2.61 3.92 -23.73
CA LYS A 119 -1.76 5.09 -23.46
C LYS A 119 -1.68 5.45 -21.98
N ASP A 120 -2.69 5.09 -21.19
CA ASP A 120 -2.69 5.35 -19.75
C ASP A 120 -1.72 4.41 -19.02
N ILE A 121 -1.53 3.16 -19.48
CA ILE A 121 -0.65 2.16 -18.86
C ILE A 121 0.75 2.08 -19.47
N GLU A 122 0.90 2.42 -20.75
CA GLU A 122 2.16 2.34 -21.51
C GLU A 122 3.40 2.88 -20.75
N PRO A 123 3.35 4.03 -20.03
CA PRO A 123 4.52 4.56 -19.31
C PRO A 123 5.00 3.71 -18.12
N TYR A 124 4.16 2.76 -17.67
CA TYR A 124 4.43 1.90 -16.52
C TYR A 124 4.90 0.50 -16.93
N ILE A 125 4.92 0.19 -18.23
CA ILE A 125 5.29 -1.12 -18.78
C ILE A 125 6.76 -1.11 -19.20
N ASP A 126 7.50 -2.16 -18.83
CA ASP A 126 8.84 -2.42 -19.37
C ASP A 126 8.75 -3.02 -20.79
N LYS A 127 9.67 -2.64 -21.67
CA LYS A 127 9.75 -3.17 -23.03
C LYS A 127 9.98 -4.68 -23.05
N LYS A 128 10.72 -5.22 -22.08
CA LYS A 128 10.95 -6.66 -21.94
C LYS A 128 9.81 -7.27 -21.14
N PHE A 129 9.08 -8.21 -21.75
CA PHE A 129 7.92 -8.84 -21.11
C PHE A 129 8.26 -9.46 -19.76
N GLU A 130 9.45 -10.09 -19.65
CA GLU A 130 9.95 -10.77 -18.45
C GLU A 130 10.23 -9.84 -17.25
N ASN A 131 10.36 -8.54 -17.50
CA ASN A 131 10.65 -7.55 -16.47
C ASN A 131 9.39 -6.90 -15.91
N ASN A 132 8.22 -7.53 -16.12
CA ASN A 132 6.94 -6.97 -15.73
C ASN A 132 6.18 -7.88 -14.77
N VAL A 133 5.58 -7.27 -13.76
CA VAL A 133 4.49 -7.85 -12.98
C VAL A 133 3.25 -7.92 -13.88
N LEU A 134 2.64 -9.10 -13.97
CA LEU A 134 1.41 -9.32 -14.73
C LEU A 134 0.20 -9.07 -13.83
N LEU A 135 -0.69 -8.18 -14.26
CA LEU A 135 -1.86 -7.75 -13.46
C LEU A 135 -3.16 -8.12 -14.16
N THR A 136 -3.24 -7.87 -15.47
CA THR A 136 -4.33 -8.31 -16.35
C THR A 136 -3.74 -8.89 -17.63
N GLN A 137 -4.58 -9.26 -18.61
CA GLN A 137 -4.13 -9.71 -19.92
C GLN A 137 -3.27 -8.65 -20.66
N THR A 138 -3.55 -7.36 -20.45
CA THR A 138 -2.95 -6.22 -21.17
C THR A 138 -2.13 -5.31 -20.25
N GLU A 139 -2.62 -5.01 -19.05
CA GLU A 139 -1.96 -4.12 -18.10
C GLU A 139 -0.87 -4.85 -17.30
N ARG A 140 0.30 -4.20 -17.22
CA ARG A 140 1.50 -4.72 -16.58
C ARG A 140 2.22 -3.61 -15.85
N LEU A 141 3.07 -3.99 -14.90
CA LEU A 141 3.87 -3.03 -14.15
C LEU A 141 5.35 -3.42 -14.16
N THR A 142 6.22 -2.53 -14.62
CA THR A 142 7.67 -2.73 -14.66
C THR A 142 8.23 -3.04 -13.27
N MET A 143 9.14 -4.01 -13.20
CA MET A 143 9.92 -4.29 -12.00
C MET A 143 10.93 -3.19 -11.66
N ASN A 144 11.19 -2.27 -12.58
CA ASN A 144 12.09 -1.15 -12.33
C ASN A 144 11.48 -0.19 -11.29
N ASN A 145 12.13 -0.07 -10.13
CA ASN A 145 11.73 0.87 -9.08
C ASN A 145 12.07 2.34 -9.38
N ARG A 146 12.96 2.57 -10.34
CA ARG A 146 13.52 3.89 -10.69
C ARG A 146 13.47 4.09 -12.21
N PRO A 147 12.27 4.24 -12.78
CA PRO A 147 12.14 4.58 -14.19
C PRO A 147 12.83 5.93 -14.48
N LYS A 148 13.26 6.12 -15.73
CA LYS A 148 13.93 7.36 -16.19
C LYS A 148 13.15 8.63 -15.82
N ASN A 149 11.81 8.55 -15.84
CA ASN A 149 10.95 9.61 -15.35
C ASN A 149 10.36 9.21 -13.99
N PRO A 150 10.79 9.86 -12.89
CA PRO A 150 10.32 9.55 -11.53
C PRO A 150 8.80 9.61 -11.34
N LYS A 151 8.08 10.36 -12.17
CA LYS A 151 6.61 10.44 -12.15
C LYS A 151 5.93 9.07 -12.25
N TYR A 152 6.54 8.15 -13.00
CA TYR A 152 6.01 6.80 -13.24
C TYR A 152 6.50 5.77 -12.22
N ALA A 153 7.29 6.17 -11.23
CA ALA A 153 7.75 5.27 -10.19
C ALA A 153 6.56 4.80 -9.34
N ARG A 154 6.30 3.50 -9.34
CA ARG A 154 5.26 2.85 -8.52
C ARG A 154 5.87 1.78 -7.66
N ASN A 155 5.33 1.59 -6.46
CA ASN A 155 5.65 0.44 -5.63
C ASN A 155 5.03 -0.82 -6.24
N LYS A 156 5.54 -1.99 -5.83
CA LYS A 156 5.13 -3.29 -6.36
C LYS A 156 4.22 -4.00 -5.36
N ASN A 157 3.71 -3.25 -4.39
CA ASN A 157 2.73 -3.76 -3.45
C ASN A 157 1.39 -3.82 -4.18
N VAL A 158 0.78 -4.99 -4.18
CA VAL A 158 -0.46 -5.25 -4.91
C VAL A 158 -1.49 -5.77 -3.92
N LEU A 159 -2.66 -5.14 -3.89
CA LEU A 159 -3.83 -5.67 -3.21
C LEU A 159 -4.67 -6.43 -4.23
N VAL A 160 -4.85 -7.74 -4.04
CA VAL A 160 -5.72 -8.56 -4.88
C VAL A 160 -6.93 -8.98 -4.06
N ILE A 161 -8.11 -8.69 -4.58
CA ILE A 161 -9.39 -9.02 -3.93
C ILE A 161 -10.17 -9.93 -4.87
N GLY A 162 -10.54 -11.11 -4.39
CA GLY A 162 -11.33 -12.05 -5.17
C GLY A 162 -11.98 -13.12 -4.30
N GLY A 163 -13.30 -13.25 -4.38
CA GLY A 163 -14.04 -14.30 -3.67
C GLY A 163 -13.57 -15.72 -4.02
N SER A 164 -14.06 -16.72 -3.27
CA SER A 164 -13.78 -18.12 -3.61
C SER A 164 -14.18 -18.43 -5.06
N GLY A 165 -13.34 -19.18 -5.77
CA GLY A 165 -13.55 -19.50 -7.20
C GLY A 165 -13.24 -18.38 -8.20
N SER A 166 -12.86 -17.18 -7.77
CA SER A 166 -12.49 -16.06 -8.68
C SER A 166 -11.21 -16.29 -9.50
N GLY A 167 -10.44 -17.34 -9.14
CA GLY A 167 -9.22 -17.74 -9.85
C GLY A 167 -7.97 -16.93 -9.48
N LYS A 168 -7.87 -16.41 -8.25
CA LYS A 168 -6.69 -15.68 -7.73
C LYS A 168 -5.36 -16.38 -8.05
N THR A 169 -5.27 -17.66 -7.68
CA THR A 169 -4.09 -18.49 -7.90
C THR A 169 -3.78 -18.67 -9.40
N ARG A 170 -4.80 -19.00 -10.20
CA ARG A 170 -4.65 -19.28 -11.65
C ARG A 170 -4.32 -18.04 -12.47
N PHE A 171 -4.98 -16.92 -12.23
CA PHE A 171 -4.94 -15.72 -13.07
C PHE A 171 -3.97 -14.65 -12.58
N PHE A 172 -3.46 -14.75 -11.35
CA PHE A 172 -2.51 -13.78 -10.78
C PHE A 172 -1.24 -14.44 -10.24
N VAL A 173 -1.36 -15.40 -9.32
CA VAL A 173 -0.17 -16.00 -8.65
C VAL A 173 0.70 -16.77 -9.65
N LYS A 174 0.13 -17.75 -10.37
CA LYS A 174 0.85 -18.55 -11.38
C LYS A 174 1.52 -17.69 -12.45
N PRO A 175 0.84 -16.75 -13.15
CA PRO A 175 1.49 -15.87 -14.11
C PRO A 175 2.71 -15.12 -13.55
N ASN A 176 2.63 -14.66 -12.30
CA ASN A 176 3.72 -13.92 -11.66
C ASN A 176 4.88 -14.82 -11.24
N LEU A 177 4.65 -16.09 -10.88
CA LEU A 177 5.72 -17.07 -10.69
C LEU A 177 6.42 -17.41 -12.01
N MET A 178 5.65 -17.53 -13.09
CA MET A 178 6.16 -17.84 -14.43
C MET A 178 7.09 -16.75 -14.98
N GLN A 179 7.00 -15.51 -14.48
CA GLN A 179 7.89 -14.41 -14.88
C GLN A 179 9.35 -14.64 -14.45
N MET A 180 9.59 -15.31 -13.31
CA MET A 180 10.93 -15.72 -12.85
C MET A 180 12.00 -14.59 -12.79
N HIS A 181 11.56 -13.35 -12.51
CA HIS A 181 12.43 -12.17 -12.43
C HIS A 181 12.90 -11.85 -11.00
N SER A 182 12.31 -12.48 -9.99
CA SER A 182 12.49 -12.19 -8.56
C SER A 182 12.71 -13.46 -7.75
N SER A 183 13.15 -13.31 -6.50
CA SER A 183 12.94 -14.34 -5.49
C SER A 183 11.51 -14.25 -4.96
N TYR A 184 10.91 -15.38 -4.62
CA TYR A 184 9.50 -15.46 -4.27
C TYR A 184 9.31 -16.06 -2.87
N VAL A 185 8.38 -15.49 -2.12
CA VAL A 185 7.84 -16.10 -0.90
C VAL A 185 6.35 -16.24 -1.09
N VAL A 186 5.85 -17.47 -1.09
CA VAL A 186 4.50 -17.78 -1.55
C VAL A 186 3.75 -18.49 -0.44
N THR A 187 2.69 -17.87 0.07
CA THR A 187 1.72 -18.60 0.90
C THR A 187 0.84 -19.45 -0.01
N ASP A 188 0.69 -20.73 0.32
CA ASP A 188 -0.04 -21.72 -0.48
C ASP A 188 -0.98 -22.55 0.42
N PRO A 189 -2.19 -22.05 0.70
CA PRO A 189 -3.13 -22.75 1.59
C PRO A 189 -3.52 -24.16 1.12
N LYS A 190 -3.37 -24.44 -0.18
CA LYS A 190 -3.75 -25.74 -0.76
C LYS A 190 -2.57 -26.67 -0.97
N GLY A 191 -1.34 -26.19 -0.79
CA GLY A 191 -0.12 -26.94 -1.12
C GLY A 191 0.04 -27.31 -2.60
N THR A 192 -0.74 -26.69 -3.49
CA THR A 192 -0.75 -27.03 -4.92
C THR A 192 0.28 -26.26 -5.75
N LEU A 193 0.64 -25.04 -5.35
CA LEU A 193 1.49 -24.15 -6.13
C LEU A 193 2.90 -24.71 -6.30
N VAL A 194 3.46 -25.29 -5.23
CA VAL A 194 4.79 -25.91 -5.30
C VAL A 194 4.78 -27.14 -6.21
N LEU A 195 3.70 -27.92 -6.20
CA LEU A 195 3.55 -29.11 -7.05
C LEU A 195 3.45 -28.71 -8.54
N GLU A 196 2.73 -27.63 -8.82
CA GLU A 196 2.44 -27.19 -10.18
C GLU A 196 3.58 -26.36 -10.81
N CYS A 197 4.26 -25.54 -10.00
CA CYS A 197 5.27 -24.58 -10.46
C CYS A 197 6.70 -24.92 -10.03
N GLY A 198 6.90 -25.78 -9.03
CA GLY A 198 8.21 -26.05 -8.43
C GLY A 198 9.23 -26.58 -9.43
N LYS A 199 8.81 -27.47 -10.35
CA LYS A 199 9.69 -28.03 -11.38
C LYS A 199 10.13 -26.99 -12.41
N MET A 200 9.24 -26.07 -12.77
CA MET A 200 9.58 -24.94 -13.64
C MET A 200 10.66 -24.08 -12.98
N LEU A 201 10.49 -23.76 -11.69
CA LEU A 201 11.44 -22.96 -10.94
C LEU A 201 12.80 -23.68 -10.78
N GLU A 202 12.81 -24.94 -10.33
CA GLU A 202 14.01 -25.77 -10.17
C GLU A 202 14.83 -25.83 -11.49
N ARG A 203 14.17 -26.08 -12.62
CA ARG A 203 14.81 -26.10 -13.96
C ARG A 203 15.41 -24.77 -14.39
N ASN A 204 14.92 -23.66 -13.84
CA ASN A 204 15.42 -22.31 -14.14
C ASN A 204 16.37 -21.79 -13.05
N GLY A 205 16.95 -22.70 -12.24
CA GLY A 205 18.00 -22.38 -11.28
C GLY A 205 17.51 -21.74 -9.99
N TYR A 206 16.22 -21.88 -9.66
CA TYR A 206 15.73 -21.49 -8.35
C TYR A 206 16.04 -22.56 -7.31
N GLU A 207 16.50 -22.11 -6.15
CA GLU A 207 16.45 -22.94 -4.96
C GLU A 207 15.03 -22.95 -4.40
N ILE A 208 14.44 -24.14 -4.28
CA ILE A 208 13.10 -24.33 -3.73
C ILE A 208 13.23 -24.60 -2.24
N LYS A 209 12.52 -23.80 -1.44
CA LYS A 209 12.40 -23.99 0.02
C LYS A 209 10.94 -24.18 0.38
N ILE A 210 10.65 -25.05 1.34
CA ILE A 210 9.27 -25.44 1.67
C ILE A 210 9.11 -25.46 3.18
N LEU A 211 8.18 -24.65 3.70
CA LEU A 211 7.68 -24.75 5.06
C LEU A 211 6.25 -25.27 4.99
N ASN A 212 5.98 -26.44 5.54
CA ASN A 212 4.67 -27.09 5.48
C ASN A 212 4.16 -27.40 6.88
N THR A 213 3.14 -26.65 7.30
CA THR A 213 2.50 -26.81 8.62
C THR A 213 1.29 -27.74 8.58
N ILE A 214 0.98 -28.36 7.43
CA ILE A 214 -0.05 -29.41 7.29
C ILE A 214 0.62 -30.79 7.35
N ASN A 215 1.67 -30.99 6.56
CA ASN A 215 2.41 -32.24 6.50
C ASN A 215 3.91 -31.97 6.74
N PHE A 216 4.32 -32.16 7.99
CA PHE A 216 5.68 -31.92 8.46
C PHE A 216 6.74 -32.76 7.73
N LYS A 217 6.38 -33.95 7.22
CA LYS A 217 7.31 -34.80 6.44
C LYS A 217 7.69 -34.19 5.09
N LYS A 218 6.86 -33.27 4.58
CA LYS A 218 7.08 -32.53 3.33
C LYS A 218 7.48 -31.09 3.60
N SER A 219 8.11 -30.84 4.75
CA SER A 219 8.63 -29.55 5.17
C SER A 219 10.13 -29.61 5.35
N MET A 220 10.78 -28.48 5.13
CA MET A 220 12.10 -28.18 5.68
C MET A 220 11.96 -27.64 7.10
N ARG A 221 13.04 -27.73 7.87
CA ARG A 221 13.08 -27.27 9.27
C ARG A 221 13.29 -25.76 9.36
N TYR A 222 12.73 -25.17 10.41
CA TYR A 222 12.74 -23.74 10.65
C TYR A 222 12.97 -23.42 12.13
N ASN A 223 14.13 -22.88 12.47
CA ASN A 223 14.44 -22.49 13.84
C ASN A 223 14.54 -20.96 13.98
N PRO A 224 13.60 -20.30 14.71
CA PRO A 224 13.61 -18.86 14.90
C PRO A 224 14.87 -18.32 15.59
N PHE A 225 15.56 -19.13 16.40
CA PHE A 225 16.79 -18.71 17.08
C PHE A 225 17.95 -18.48 16.11
N ALA A 226 17.96 -19.17 14.96
CA ALA A 226 18.97 -18.98 13.92
C ALA A 226 19.00 -17.54 13.36
N TYR A 227 17.91 -16.78 13.54
CA TYR A 227 17.75 -15.41 13.04
C TYR A 227 17.86 -14.34 14.12
N LEU A 228 18.19 -14.72 15.37
CA LEU A 228 18.43 -13.75 16.43
C LEU A 228 19.86 -13.20 16.33
N LYS A 229 19.99 -11.88 16.30
CA LYS A 229 21.29 -11.19 16.31
C LYS A 229 21.44 -10.23 17.49
N SER A 230 20.33 -9.81 18.09
CA SER A 230 20.32 -8.77 19.11
C SER A 230 19.16 -8.90 20.10
N GLU A 231 19.26 -8.20 21.23
CA GLU A 231 18.17 -8.06 22.23
C GLU A 231 16.86 -7.53 21.60
N LYS A 232 16.98 -6.66 20.59
CA LYS A 232 15.84 -6.12 19.86
C LYS A 232 15.07 -7.23 19.14
N ASP A 233 15.77 -8.23 18.61
CA ASP A 233 15.15 -9.33 17.88
C ASP A 233 14.45 -10.31 18.81
N ILE A 234 15.00 -10.53 20.02
CA ILE A 234 14.32 -11.26 21.10
C ILE A 234 12.98 -10.59 21.41
N LEU A 235 12.98 -9.27 21.62
CA LEU A 235 11.75 -8.53 21.92
C LEU A 235 10.72 -8.61 20.78
N LYS A 236 11.17 -8.57 19.51
CA LYS A 236 10.29 -8.75 18.34
C LYS A 236 9.70 -10.16 18.28
N LEU A 237 10.52 -11.19 18.53
CA LEU A 237 10.09 -12.59 18.55
C LEU A 237 9.02 -12.82 19.62
N VAL A 238 9.29 -12.40 20.86
CA VAL A 238 8.34 -12.50 21.98
C VAL A 238 7.04 -11.75 21.68
N GLN A 239 7.12 -10.54 21.12
CA GLN A 239 5.95 -9.79 20.71
C GLN A 239 5.13 -10.52 19.62
N THR A 240 5.79 -11.24 18.71
CA THR A 240 5.13 -11.99 17.64
C THR A 240 4.45 -13.25 18.18
N ILE A 241 5.11 -13.99 19.08
CA ILE A 241 4.53 -15.14 19.78
C ILE A 241 3.25 -14.70 20.50
N ILE A 242 3.35 -13.68 21.35
CA ILE A 242 2.23 -13.23 22.19
C ILE A 242 1.06 -12.70 21.36
N ALA A 243 1.34 -12.00 20.25
CA ALA A 243 0.30 -11.45 19.39
C ALA A 243 -0.50 -12.54 18.64
N ASN A 244 0.10 -13.70 18.40
CA ASN A 244 -0.51 -14.79 17.61
C ASN A 244 -0.98 -15.98 18.46
N THR A 245 -0.67 -15.99 19.76
CA THR A 245 -1.18 -16.99 20.73
C THR A 245 -2.17 -16.37 21.72
N LYS A 246 -2.65 -15.15 21.44
CA LYS A 246 -3.62 -14.47 22.29
C LYS A 246 -5.03 -15.02 21.99
N GLY A 247 -5.73 -15.49 23.03
CA GLY A 247 -7.17 -15.80 22.93
C GLY A 247 -8.06 -14.56 22.79
N GLU A 248 -9.31 -14.74 22.39
CA GLU A 248 -10.29 -13.67 22.36
C GLU A 248 -10.78 -13.34 23.79
N GLY A 249 -10.33 -12.21 24.37
CA GLY A 249 -10.66 -11.81 25.74
C GLY A 249 -10.66 -10.29 25.99
N GLU A 250 -11.13 -9.89 27.18
CA GLU A 250 -11.26 -8.47 27.60
C GLU A 250 -9.90 -7.78 27.79
N LYS A 251 -9.73 -6.64 27.11
CA LYS A 251 -8.45 -5.93 26.91
C LYS A 251 -7.73 -5.45 28.18
N SER A 252 -8.41 -5.23 29.31
CA SER A 252 -7.83 -4.55 30.48
C SER A 252 -7.09 -5.51 31.43
N THR A 253 -7.68 -6.65 31.77
CA THR A 253 -7.07 -7.64 32.67
C THR A 253 -5.93 -8.39 31.98
N GLU A 254 -6.02 -8.59 30.67
CA GLU A 254 -4.99 -9.26 29.87
C GLU A 254 -3.67 -8.48 29.81
N ASP A 255 -3.68 -7.15 29.92
CA ASP A 255 -2.46 -6.34 29.71
C ASP A 255 -1.41 -6.55 30.81
N PHE A 256 -1.82 -6.84 32.05
CA PHE A 256 -0.90 -7.19 33.13
C PHE A 256 -0.21 -8.54 32.84
N TRP A 257 -0.98 -9.57 32.53
CA TRP A 257 -0.46 -10.91 32.25
C TRP A 257 0.45 -10.90 31.03
N ILE A 258 0.06 -10.23 29.95
CA ILE A 258 0.87 -10.06 28.75
C ILE A 258 2.23 -9.42 29.05
N LYS A 259 2.29 -8.42 29.93
CA LYS A 259 3.57 -7.78 30.31
C LYS A 259 4.46 -8.74 31.11
N ALA A 260 3.89 -9.51 32.01
CA ALA A 260 4.63 -10.48 32.79
C ALA A 260 5.16 -11.65 31.94
N GLU A 261 4.33 -12.19 31.04
CA GLU A 261 4.73 -13.20 30.06
C GLU A 261 5.87 -12.70 29.16
N LYS A 262 5.80 -11.43 28.72
CA LYS A 262 6.89 -10.81 27.95
C LYS A 262 8.20 -10.83 28.70
N LEU A 263 8.20 -10.42 29.97
CA LEU A 263 9.40 -10.41 30.80
C LEU A 263 10.00 -11.81 30.91
N TYR A 264 9.14 -12.80 31.15
CA TYR A 264 9.55 -14.18 31.33
C TYR A 264 10.11 -14.80 30.04
N TYR A 265 9.38 -14.73 28.92
CA TYR A 265 9.88 -15.23 27.63
C TYR A 265 11.16 -14.51 27.19
N THR A 266 11.25 -13.20 27.39
CA THR A 266 12.46 -12.44 27.03
C THR A 266 13.65 -12.88 27.87
N ALA A 267 13.44 -13.20 29.15
CA ALA A 267 14.49 -13.73 30.02
C ALA A 267 14.96 -15.11 29.54
N LEU A 268 14.05 -16.05 29.29
CA LEU A 268 14.40 -17.41 28.87
C LEU A 268 15.06 -17.43 27.49
N ILE A 269 14.46 -16.78 26.49
CA ILE A 269 15.04 -16.71 25.14
C ILE A 269 16.39 -16.00 25.17
N GLY A 270 16.54 -14.95 25.99
CA GLY A 270 17.83 -14.28 26.18
C GLY A 270 18.88 -15.17 26.84
N TYR A 271 18.50 -16.01 27.80
CA TYR A 271 19.41 -16.98 28.40
C TYR A 271 19.85 -18.00 27.35
N ILE A 272 18.90 -18.62 26.64
CA ILE A 272 19.17 -19.62 25.61
C ILE A 272 20.07 -19.05 24.51
N PHE A 273 19.78 -17.84 24.02
CA PHE A 273 20.54 -17.22 22.94
C PHE A 273 22.00 -16.90 23.31
N TYR A 274 22.25 -16.41 24.54
CA TYR A 274 23.59 -15.96 24.94
C TYR A 274 24.43 -17.03 25.65
N GLU A 275 23.80 -17.97 26.36
CA GLU A 275 24.52 -18.89 27.27
C GLU A 275 24.35 -20.36 26.89
N ALA A 276 23.31 -20.75 26.14
CA ALA A 276 23.15 -22.16 25.73
C ALA A 276 24.01 -22.50 24.51
N PRO A 277 24.51 -23.75 24.40
CA PRO A 277 25.17 -24.27 23.20
C PRO A 277 24.28 -24.10 21.97
N LYS A 278 24.88 -23.93 20.78
CA LYS A 278 24.14 -23.64 19.54
C LYS A 278 23.09 -24.69 19.21
N GLU A 279 23.36 -25.94 19.53
CA GLU A 279 22.49 -27.11 19.29
C GLU A 279 21.23 -27.06 20.18
N GLU A 280 21.30 -26.38 21.31
CA GLU A 280 20.21 -26.19 22.27
C GLU A 280 19.46 -24.86 22.06
N GLN A 281 19.86 -24.04 21.10
CA GLN A 281 19.18 -22.77 20.80
C GLN A 281 17.91 -23.00 19.99
N ASN A 282 16.87 -23.53 20.61
CA ASN A 282 15.60 -23.84 19.93
C ASN A 282 14.40 -23.81 20.91
N PHE A 283 13.19 -23.99 20.36
CA PHE A 283 11.95 -23.97 21.16
C PHE A 283 11.82 -25.17 22.12
N THR A 284 12.48 -26.29 21.85
CA THR A 284 12.47 -27.45 22.75
C THR A 284 13.11 -27.09 24.09
N THR A 285 14.25 -26.39 24.05
CA THR A 285 14.92 -25.90 25.26
C THR A 285 14.07 -24.86 25.99
N LEU A 286 13.40 -23.97 25.25
CA LEU A 286 12.49 -22.98 25.84
C LEU A 286 11.36 -23.66 26.64
N LEU A 287 10.75 -24.70 26.09
CA LEU A 287 9.71 -25.48 26.79
C LEU A 287 10.27 -26.20 28.01
N ALA A 288 11.40 -26.87 27.87
CA ALA A 288 12.05 -27.55 28.99
C ALA A 288 12.36 -26.60 30.15
N MET A 289 12.79 -25.37 29.87
CA MET A 289 12.97 -24.34 30.89
C MET A 289 11.65 -23.91 31.54
N ILE A 290 10.56 -23.78 30.76
CA ILE A 290 9.24 -23.44 31.31
C ILE A 290 8.73 -24.54 32.22
N ASP A 291 8.84 -25.81 31.81
CA ASP A 291 8.43 -26.98 32.58
C ASP A 291 9.26 -27.14 33.86
N ALA A 292 10.54 -26.79 33.82
CA ALA A 292 11.44 -26.81 34.98
C ALA A 292 11.21 -25.64 35.95
N SER A 293 10.33 -24.69 35.64
CA SER A 293 10.12 -23.47 36.42
C SER A 293 8.95 -23.58 37.40
N GLU A 294 9.04 -24.49 38.37
CA GLU A 294 8.02 -24.65 39.41
C GLU A 294 7.90 -23.39 40.30
N ALA A 295 6.67 -23.00 40.63
CA ALA A 295 6.39 -21.94 41.61
C ALA A 295 5.45 -22.46 42.71
N ARG A 296 5.80 -22.18 43.98
CA ARG A 296 5.01 -22.55 45.16
C ARG A 296 4.30 -21.33 45.72
N GLU A 297 3.02 -21.48 46.06
CA GLU A 297 2.18 -20.36 46.53
C GLU A 297 2.53 -19.94 47.96
N GLU A 298 2.90 -20.90 48.80
CA GLU A 298 3.11 -20.71 50.25
C GLU A 298 4.58 -20.50 50.64
N ASP A 299 5.52 -20.67 49.70
CA ASP A 299 6.95 -20.53 49.93
C ASP A 299 7.58 -19.58 48.91
N GLU A 300 7.69 -18.30 49.27
CA GLU A 300 8.32 -17.27 48.44
C GLU A 300 9.83 -17.45 48.29
N ASN A 301 10.46 -18.23 49.18
CA ASN A 301 11.90 -18.50 49.14
C ASN A 301 12.23 -19.76 48.33
N PHE A 302 11.22 -20.47 47.83
CA PHE A 302 11.42 -21.64 46.98
C PHE A 302 12.17 -21.25 45.70
N LYS A 303 13.17 -22.07 45.35
CA LYS A 303 13.96 -21.92 44.13
C LYS A 303 13.85 -23.17 43.28
N ASN A 304 13.41 -22.99 42.04
CA ASN A 304 13.40 -24.04 41.02
C ASN A 304 14.74 -24.13 40.27
N ALA A 305 14.87 -25.06 39.33
CA ALA A 305 16.09 -25.25 38.56
C ALA A 305 16.50 -24.00 37.78
N VAL A 306 15.52 -23.31 37.17
CA VAL A 306 15.75 -22.09 36.41
C VAL A 306 16.19 -20.93 37.31
N ASP A 307 15.66 -20.82 38.53
CA ASP A 307 16.13 -19.84 39.52
C ASP A 307 17.62 -20.01 39.81
N TYR A 308 18.09 -21.25 40.03
CA TYR A 308 19.51 -21.52 40.25
C TYR A 308 20.35 -21.17 39.01
N MET A 309 19.87 -21.43 37.80
CA MET A 309 20.55 -21.07 36.55
C MET A 309 20.73 -19.55 36.43
N PHE A 310 19.68 -18.77 36.70
CA PHE A 310 19.74 -17.31 36.63
C PHE A 310 20.57 -16.70 37.77
N GLU A 311 20.57 -17.29 38.98
CA GLU A 311 21.43 -16.85 40.09
C GLU A 311 22.91 -17.11 39.82
N ALA A 312 23.24 -18.26 39.22
CA ALA A 312 24.61 -18.55 38.81
C ALA A 312 25.08 -17.55 37.74
N LEU A 313 24.25 -17.31 36.73
CA LEU A 313 24.53 -16.31 35.69
C LEU A 313 24.62 -14.90 36.26
N GLU A 314 23.80 -14.54 37.25
CA GLU A 314 23.88 -13.24 37.92
C GLU A 314 25.19 -13.05 38.67
N LYS A 315 25.68 -14.08 39.37
CA LYS A 315 26.95 -14.01 40.10
C LYS A 315 28.13 -13.76 39.17
N GLU A 316 28.12 -14.35 37.98
CA GLU A 316 29.16 -14.18 36.98
C GLU A 316 28.99 -12.87 36.19
N LYS A 317 27.77 -12.59 35.74
CA LYS A 317 27.42 -11.47 34.84
C LYS A 317 26.19 -10.70 35.37
N PRO A 318 26.34 -9.85 36.42
CA PRO A 318 25.20 -9.16 37.06
C PRO A 318 24.40 -8.24 36.13
N ASN A 319 25.05 -7.74 35.07
CA ASN A 319 24.47 -6.82 34.10
C ASN A 319 23.88 -7.49 32.86
N HIS A 320 23.84 -8.83 32.82
CA HIS A 320 23.34 -9.60 31.68
C HIS A 320 21.87 -9.28 31.38
N PHE A 321 21.52 -9.20 30.09
CA PHE A 321 20.17 -8.84 29.63
C PHE A 321 19.10 -9.81 30.17
N ALA A 322 19.35 -11.11 30.06
CA ALA A 322 18.41 -12.14 30.53
C ALA A 322 18.15 -12.02 32.04
N VAL A 323 19.21 -11.83 32.85
CA VAL A 323 19.13 -11.66 34.31
C VAL A 323 18.28 -10.45 34.67
N LYS A 324 18.48 -9.32 33.99
CA LYS A 324 17.69 -8.10 34.22
C LYS A 324 16.20 -8.29 33.96
N GLN A 325 15.82 -9.09 32.97
CA GLN A 325 14.40 -9.39 32.71
C GLN A 325 13.85 -10.41 33.72
N TYR A 326 14.64 -11.43 34.06
CA TYR A 326 14.25 -12.45 35.04
C TYR A 326 14.01 -11.86 36.43
N LYS A 327 14.87 -10.94 36.89
CA LYS A 327 14.68 -10.22 38.16
C LYS A 327 13.35 -9.49 38.23
N LYS A 328 12.92 -8.85 37.12
CA LYS A 328 11.62 -8.16 37.07
C LYS A 328 10.46 -9.14 37.14
N TYR A 329 10.60 -10.32 36.53
CA TYR A 329 9.61 -11.39 36.66
C TYR A 329 9.53 -11.91 38.11
N LYS A 330 10.65 -12.13 38.79
CA LYS A 330 10.70 -12.58 40.20
C LYS A 330 10.17 -11.58 41.22
N LEU A 331 9.83 -10.35 40.82
CA LEU A 331 9.07 -9.42 41.68
C LEU A 331 7.60 -9.85 41.86
N ALA A 332 7.10 -10.78 41.04
CA ALA A 332 5.76 -11.32 41.20
C ALA A 332 5.69 -12.30 42.39
N ALA A 333 4.69 -12.13 43.26
CA ALA A 333 4.42 -13.06 44.37
C ALA A 333 4.13 -14.48 43.86
N GLY A 334 4.37 -15.52 44.70
CA GLY A 334 4.31 -16.93 44.30
C GLY A 334 3.04 -17.35 43.54
N LYS A 335 1.86 -16.93 44.03
CA LYS A 335 0.57 -17.16 43.34
C LYS A 335 0.49 -16.52 41.95
N THR A 336 1.04 -15.32 41.81
CA THR A 336 1.08 -14.59 40.53
C THR A 336 2.09 -15.24 39.58
N ALA A 337 3.28 -15.60 40.07
CA ALA A 337 4.30 -16.30 39.31
C ALA A 337 3.78 -17.62 38.72
N LYS A 338 3.08 -18.42 39.54
CA LYS A 338 2.42 -19.66 39.10
C LYS A 338 1.39 -19.43 38.00
N SER A 339 0.57 -18.37 38.12
CA SER A 339 -0.40 -18.00 37.08
C SER A 339 0.28 -17.56 35.77
N ILE A 340 1.40 -16.84 35.85
CA ILE A 340 2.19 -16.46 34.66
C ILE A 340 2.76 -17.69 33.95
N LEU A 341 3.29 -18.66 34.72
CA LEU A 341 3.87 -19.89 34.19
C LEU A 341 2.82 -20.75 33.47
N ILE A 342 1.64 -20.93 34.08
CA ILE A 342 0.51 -21.64 33.45
C ILE A 342 0.12 -20.96 32.14
N SER A 343 0.05 -19.62 32.13
CA SER A 343 -0.29 -18.85 30.93
C SER A 343 0.77 -18.99 29.83
N CYS A 344 2.06 -19.01 30.20
CA CYS A 344 3.14 -19.25 29.24
C CYS A 344 3.08 -20.68 28.66
N GLY A 345 2.97 -21.70 29.52
CA GLY A 345 2.85 -23.10 29.09
C GLY A 345 1.67 -23.30 28.15
N ALA A 346 0.50 -22.74 28.48
CA ALA A 346 -0.70 -22.85 27.64
C ALA A 346 -0.51 -22.26 26.22
N ARG A 347 0.25 -21.15 26.08
CA ARG A 347 0.53 -20.54 24.76
C ARG A 347 1.46 -21.38 23.90
N LEU A 348 2.36 -22.16 24.51
CA LEU A 348 3.32 -23.01 23.81
C LEU A 348 2.91 -24.49 23.78
N ALA A 349 1.74 -24.84 24.32
CA ALA A 349 1.18 -26.19 24.25
C ALA A 349 1.18 -26.83 22.84
N PRO A 350 1.01 -26.10 21.72
CA PRO A 350 1.17 -26.71 20.39
C PRO A 350 2.53 -27.37 20.14
N PHE A 351 3.58 -26.94 20.85
CA PHE A 351 4.91 -27.56 20.76
C PHE A 351 5.04 -28.86 21.56
N ASP A 352 4.04 -29.25 22.35
CA ASP A 352 4.04 -30.59 22.94
C ASP A 352 3.94 -31.68 21.86
N ILE A 353 3.49 -31.31 20.65
CA ILE A 353 3.50 -32.17 19.46
C ILE A 353 4.95 -32.40 18.99
N GLN A 354 5.36 -33.66 18.98
CA GLN A 354 6.74 -34.05 18.62
C GLN A 354 7.11 -33.58 17.21
N GLU A 355 6.19 -33.70 16.25
CA GLU A 355 6.42 -33.30 14.87
C GLU A 355 6.69 -31.79 14.72
N LEU A 356 6.05 -30.95 15.55
CA LEU A 356 6.31 -29.51 15.55
C LEU A 356 7.67 -29.19 16.18
N ARG A 357 8.05 -29.90 17.26
CA ARG A 357 9.38 -29.77 17.86
C ARG A 357 10.49 -30.14 16.87
N ASP A 358 10.33 -31.24 16.15
CA ASP A 358 11.29 -31.70 15.15
C ASP A 358 11.40 -30.71 13.98
N LEU A 359 10.28 -30.13 13.54
CA LEU A 359 10.25 -29.07 12.54
C LEU A 359 11.05 -27.85 12.97
N MET A 360 10.98 -27.47 14.26
CA MET A 360 11.54 -26.21 14.76
C MET A 360 12.88 -26.35 15.50
N LYS A 361 13.49 -27.53 15.44
CA LYS A 361 14.76 -27.82 16.12
C LYS A 361 15.96 -27.17 15.45
N GLU A 362 16.03 -27.25 14.13
CA GLU A 362 17.15 -26.78 13.30
C GLU A 362 16.62 -25.87 12.18
N ASP A 363 17.50 -25.12 11.53
CA ASP A 363 17.11 -24.26 10.40
C ASP A 363 17.69 -24.78 9.08
N GLU A 364 16.80 -24.99 8.12
CA GLU A 364 17.14 -25.33 6.73
C GLU A 364 16.61 -24.26 5.76
N LEU A 365 15.78 -23.33 6.24
CA LEU A 365 15.14 -22.30 5.43
C LEU A 365 16.11 -21.20 5.00
N GLU A 366 17.18 -20.93 5.75
CA GLU A 366 18.18 -19.87 5.52
C GLU A 366 17.51 -18.59 4.97
N LEU A 367 16.57 -18.02 5.73
CA LEU A 367 15.71 -16.92 5.27
C LEU A 367 16.50 -15.69 4.83
N ASP A 368 17.74 -15.53 5.32
CA ASP A 368 18.66 -14.46 4.97
C ASP A 368 19.21 -14.58 3.53
N THR A 369 19.16 -15.77 2.93
CA THR A 369 19.65 -15.99 1.55
C THR A 369 18.66 -15.52 0.49
N LEU A 370 17.41 -15.23 0.88
CA LEU A 370 16.39 -14.71 -0.04
C LEU A 370 16.76 -13.32 -0.52
N GLY A 371 16.94 -13.17 -1.84
CA GLY A 371 17.33 -11.89 -2.45
C GLY A 371 18.81 -11.80 -2.79
N GLU A 372 19.64 -12.75 -2.36
CA GLU A 372 21.03 -12.89 -2.81
C GLU A 372 21.11 -13.81 -4.03
N LYS A 373 20.43 -14.95 -3.94
CA LYS A 373 20.23 -15.93 -5.02
C LYS A 373 18.74 -16.06 -5.32
N LYS A 374 18.42 -16.60 -6.51
CA LYS A 374 17.04 -16.88 -6.92
C LYS A 374 16.49 -18.01 -6.06
N THR A 375 15.60 -17.66 -5.14
CA THR A 375 15.02 -18.60 -4.17
C THR A 375 13.50 -18.47 -4.22
N ALA A 376 12.79 -19.60 -4.15
CA ALA A 376 11.35 -19.66 -4.02
C ALA A 376 10.98 -20.41 -2.74
N LEU A 377 10.53 -19.69 -1.72
CA LEU A 377 10.01 -20.24 -0.47
C LEU A 377 8.50 -20.43 -0.59
N PHE A 378 8.04 -21.66 -0.49
CA PHE A 378 6.62 -22.01 -0.41
C PHE A 378 6.23 -22.29 1.03
N VAL A 379 5.16 -21.64 1.48
CA VAL A 379 4.66 -21.70 2.85
C VAL A 379 3.26 -22.30 2.80
N ILE A 380 3.17 -23.59 3.06
CA ILE A 380 1.93 -24.36 3.00
C ILE A 380 1.27 -24.29 4.37
N ILE A 381 0.08 -23.71 4.40
CA ILE A 381 -0.73 -23.47 5.59
C ILE A 381 -2.10 -24.11 5.44
N SER A 382 -2.77 -24.46 6.52
CA SER A 382 -4.15 -24.95 6.45
C SER A 382 -5.12 -23.78 6.24
N ASP A 383 -6.14 -23.97 5.40
CA ASP A 383 -7.25 -23.02 5.24
C ASP A 383 -8.39 -23.25 6.24
N THR A 384 -8.38 -24.39 6.95
CA THR A 384 -9.41 -24.78 7.92
C THR A 384 -8.95 -24.79 9.37
N ASP A 385 -7.65 -24.86 9.62
CA ASP A 385 -7.06 -25.03 10.95
C ASP A 385 -6.02 -23.94 11.21
N ASP A 386 -6.21 -23.17 12.27
CA ASP A 386 -5.35 -22.05 12.64
C ASP A 386 -4.27 -22.40 13.68
N THR A 387 -4.25 -23.65 14.16
CA THR A 387 -3.37 -24.13 15.25
C THR A 387 -1.90 -23.73 15.07
N PHE A 388 -1.37 -23.83 13.84
CA PHE A 388 0.06 -23.56 13.54
C PHE A 388 0.31 -22.21 12.85
N ASN A 389 -0.69 -21.35 12.70
CA ASN A 389 -0.54 -20.05 12.03
C ASN A 389 0.49 -19.14 12.72
N PHE A 390 0.66 -19.29 14.04
CA PHE A 390 1.66 -18.53 14.77
C PHE A 390 3.10 -18.80 14.28
N VAL A 391 3.42 -20.03 13.85
CA VAL A 391 4.74 -20.40 13.30
C VAL A 391 5.01 -19.59 12.04
N VAL A 392 4.01 -19.52 11.18
CA VAL A 392 4.06 -18.80 9.90
C VAL A 392 4.18 -17.29 10.13
N SER A 393 3.44 -16.75 11.11
CA SER A 393 3.56 -15.36 11.53
C SER A 393 4.96 -15.01 12.08
N ILE A 394 5.57 -15.90 12.87
CA ILE A 394 6.95 -15.73 13.35
C ILE A 394 7.92 -15.70 12.15
N MET A 395 7.78 -16.67 11.23
CA MET A 395 8.61 -16.76 10.01
C MET A 395 8.52 -15.48 9.17
N TYR A 396 7.31 -15.00 8.85
CA TYR A 396 7.16 -13.77 8.08
C TYR A 396 7.70 -12.53 8.81
N SER A 397 7.47 -12.44 10.12
CA SER A 397 8.00 -11.35 10.95
C SER A 397 9.54 -11.34 10.89
N GLN A 398 10.18 -12.50 11.04
CA GLN A 398 11.64 -12.61 10.95
C GLN A 398 12.15 -12.35 9.54
N LEU A 399 11.53 -12.93 8.51
CA LEU A 399 11.87 -12.71 7.12
C LEU A 399 11.88 -11.21 6.76
N PHE A 400 10.81 -10.47 7.05
CA PHE A 400 10.76 -9.04 6.70
C PHE A 400 11.83 -8.23 7.43
N ASN A 401 12.07 -8.49 8.72
CA ASN A 401 13.09 -7.79 9.49
C ASN A 401 14.50 -8.11 8.94
N LEU A 402 14.81 -9.39 8.77
CA LEU A 402 16.09 -9.89 8.32
C LEU A 402 16.46 -9.37 6.93
N LEU A 403 15.52 -9.42 5.99
CA LEU A 403 15.71 -8.87 4.65
C LEU A 403 15.89 -7.36 4.65
N CYS A 404 15.22 -6.65 5.57
CA CYS A 404 15.41 -5.21 5.69
C CYS A 404 16.79 -4.85 6.23
N ASP A 405 17.21 -5.54 7.29
CA ASP A 405 18.51 -5.33 7.93
C ASP A 405 19.65 -5.69 6.95
N LYS A 406 19.55 -6.82 6.22
CA LYS A 406 20.52 -7.18 5.15
C LYS A 406 20.59 -6.13 4.05
N ALA A 407 19.44 -5.64 3.58
CA ALA A 407 19.44 -4.61 2.55
C ALA A 407 20.20 -3.37 3.01
N ASP A 408 19.97 -2.90 4.24
CA ASP A 408 20.56 -1.69 4.79
C ASP A 408 22.05 -1.84 5.13
N ASP A 409 22.42 -2.95 5.77
CA ASP A 409 23.77 -3.15 6.33
C ASP A 409 24.76 -3.76 5.32
N GLU A 410 24.30 -4.68 4.45
CA GLU A 410 25.18 -5.45 3.55
C GLU A 410 25.13 -4.97 2.10
N TYR A 411 23.97 -4.45 1.64
CA TYR A 411 23.74 -4.14 0.22
C TYR A 411 23.42 -2.67 -0.09
N VAL A 412 23.90 -1.74 0.73
CA VAL A 412 23.79 -0.28 0.49
C VAL A 412 22.32 0.16 0.28
N GLY A 413 21.43 -0.41 1.10
CA GLY A 413 20.00 -0.17 1.12
C GLY A 413 19.16 -0.97 0.14
N ARG A 414 19.70 -1.93 -0.63
CA ARG A 414 18.94 -2.70 -1.65
C ARG A 414 19.41 -4.12 -1.86
N LEU A 415 18.50 -5.09 -1.75
CA LEU A 415 18.82 -6.47 -2.10
C LEU A 415 19.21 -6.62 -3.60
N PRO A 416 20.19 -7.48 -3.92
CA PRO A 416 20.61 -7.74 -5.30
C PRO A 416 19.49 -8.26 -6.21
N ILE A 417 18.63 -9.14 -5.68
CA ILE A 417 17.47 -9.70 -6.34
C ILE A 417 16.23 -9.28 -5.57
N HIS A 418 15.26 -8.71 -6.29
CA HIS A 418 14.01 -8.27 -5.68
C HIS A 418 13.25 -9.46 -5.08
N VAL A 419 12.80 -9.33 -3.83
CA VAL A 419 12.01 -10.36 -3.12
C VAL A 419 10.52 -10.00 -3.18
N ARG A 420 9.71 -10.86 -3.79
CA ARG A 420 8.26 -10.69 -3.89
C ARG A 420 7.55 -11.69 -2.98
N CYS A 421 6.83 -11.17 -1.99
CA CYS A 421 5.95 -11.98 -1.16
C CYS A 421 4.56 -12.06 -1.82
N LEU A 422 4.19 -13.22 -2.36
CA LEU A 422 2.86 -13.54 -2.89
C LEU A 422 2.05 -14.21 -1.79
N LEU A 423 1.32 -13.40 -1.03
CA LEU A 423 0.64 -13.84 0.18
C LEU A 423 -0.80 -14.26 -0.16
N ASP A 424 -0.95 -15.44 -0.79
CA ASP A 424 -2.27 -16.03 -1.04
C ASP A 424 -2.98 -16.30 0.29
N GLU A 425 -4.25 -15.94 0.34
CA GLU A 425 -5.07 -15.93 1.56
C GLU A 425 -4.35 -15.34 2.78
N PHE A 426 -3.89 -14.09 2.65
CA PHE A 426 -3.12 -13.37 3.67
C PHE A 426 -3.73 -13.41 5.08
N ALA A 427 -5.06 -13.53 5.18
CA ALA A 427 -5.78 -13.64 6.44
C ALA A 427 -5.42 -14.90 7.26
N ASN A 428 -5.01 -15.99 6.60
CA ASN A 428 -4.68 -17.26 7.24
C ASN A 428 -3.23 -17.29 7.78
N ILE A 429 -2.40 -16.28 7.51
CA ILE A 429 -1.03 -16.22 8.04
C ILE A 429 -1.01 -15.92 9.55
N GLY A 430 -2.04 -15.23 10.05
CA GLY A 430 -2.05 -14.59 11.37
C GLY A 430 -1.60 -13.13 11.32
N LEU A 431 -1.36 -12.54 12.50
CA LEU A 431 -0.98 -11.15 12.63
C LEU A 431 0.54 -10.99 12.55
N ILE A 432 1.01 -10.34 11.49
CA ILE A 432 2.39 -9.89 11.37
C ILE A 432 2.51 -8.54 12.11
N PRO A 433 3.26 -8.46 13.22
CA PRO A 433 3.31 -7.23 14.01
C PRO A 433 3.88 -6.04 13.20
N LYS A 434 3.23 -4.88 13.30
CA LYS A 434 3.63 -3.63 12.63
C LYS A 434 3.70 -3.73 11.10
N PHE A 435 2.93 -4.62 10.49
CA PHE A 435 2.91 -4.80 9.04
C PHE A 435 2.57 -3.51 8.28
N GLU A 436 1.73 -2.64 8.84
CA GLU A 436 1.40 -1.33 8.28
C GLU A 436 2.62 -0.40 8.11
N LYS A 437 3.64 -0.56 8.96
CA LYS A 437 4.92 0.17 8.87
C LYS A 437 5.90 -0.55 7.94
N LEU A 438 5.88 -1.88 7.93
CA LEU A 438 6.72 -2.68 7.04
C LEU A 438 6.37 -2.40 5.58
N ILE A 439 5.09 -2.53 5.19
CA ILE A 439 4.66 -2.37 3.79
C ILE A 439 4.99 -0.98 3.21
N ALA A 440 5.05 0.05 4.05
CA ALA A 440 5.44 1.40 3.65
C ALA A 440 6.94 1.56 3.38
N THR A 441 7.80 0.75 4.01
CA THR A 441 9.26 0.92 4.01
C THR A 441 10.02 -0.13 3.20
N ILE A 442 9.42 -1.31 2.94
CA ILE A 442 10.05 -2.41 2.19
C ILE A 442 10.41 -2.06 0.73
N ARG A 443 9.68 -1.12 0.11
CA ARG A 443 9.87 -0.73 -1.30
C ARG A 443 11.31 -0.31 -1.60
N SER A 444 11.93 0.49 -0.73
CA SER A 444 13.27 1.03 -0.99
C SER A 444 14.35 -0.04 -0.97
N ARG A 445 14.06 -1.19 -0.36
CA ARG A 445 14.97 -2.31 -0.10
C ARG A 445 14.85 -3.44 -1.12
N GLU A 446 14.13 -3.20 -2.22
CA GLU A 446 13.83 -4.21 -3.25
C GLU A 446 12.97 -5.38 -2.72
N ILE A 447 12.03 -5.06 -1.83
CA ILE A 447 11.04 -6.02 -1.31
C ILE A 447 9.63 -5.50 -1.63
N SER A 448 8.72 -6.40 -2.00
CA SER A 448 7.30 -6.06 -2.20
C SER A 448 6.35 -7.15 -1.71
N ALA A 449 5.15 -6.73 -1.30
CA ALA A 449 4.12 -7.62 -0.79
C ALA A 449 2.86 -7.56 -1.68
N CYS A 450 2.44 -8.71 -2.18
CA CYS A 450 1.16 -8.90 -2.85
C CYS A 450 0.20 -9.53 -1.83
N ILE A 451 -0.72 -8.72 -1.30
CA ILE A 451 -1.74 -9.12 -0.33
C ILE A 451 -2.93 -9.64 -1.10
N ILE A 452 -3.24 -10.92 -0.94
CA ILE A 452 -4.32 -11.56 -1.69
C ILE A 452 -5.40 -11.98 -0.69
N LEU A 453 -6.60 -11.45 -0.87
CA LEU A 453 -7.72 -11.59 0.07
C LEU A 453 -8.99 -12.03 -0.65
N GLN A 454 -9.88 -12.68 0.08
CA GLN A 454 -11.22 -12.98 -0.42
C GLN A 454 -12.12 -11.75 -0.38
N ALA A 455 -11.99 -10.95 0.68
CA ALA A 455 -12.69 -9.68 0.87
C ALA A 455 -11.83 -8.71 1.70
N GLN A 456 -12.06 -7.41 1.56
CA GLN A 456 -11.31 -6.40 2.34
C GLN A 456 -11.60 -6.49 3.83
N SER A 457 -12.79 -6.97 4.23
CA SER A 457 -13.17 -7.17 5.62
C SER A 457 -12.26 -8.13 6.37
N GLN A 458 -11.63 -9.11 5.70
CA GLN A 458 -10.65 -10.01 6.32
C GLN A 458 -9.39 -9.26 6.79
N LEU A 459 -8.99 -8.21 6.07
CA LEU A 459 -7.87 -7.38 6.51
C LEU A 459 -8.26 -6.52 7.72
N LYS A 460 -9.49 -5.99 7.71
CA LYS A 460 -10.06 -5.18 8.79
C LYS A 460 -10.25 -5.98 10.09
N SER A 461 -10.60 -7.26 10.02
CA SER A 461 -10.73 -8.09 11.24
C SER A 461 -9.39 -8.29 11.95
N ILE A 462 -8.31 -8.53 11.19
CA ILE A 462 -6.98 -8.79 11.75
C ILE A 462 -6.28 -7.49 12.18
N TYR A 463 -6.24 -6.48 11.30
CA TYR A 463 -5.44 -5.27 11.50
C TYR A 463 -6.25 -4.06 12.01
N LYS A 464 -7.58 -4.17 12.10
CA LYS A 464 -8.46 -3.10 12.62
C LYS A 464 -8.20 -1.78 11.91
N ASP A 465 -7.95 -0.71 12.66
CA ASP A 465 -7.69 0.64 12.13
C ASP A 465 -6.46 0.72 11.23
N ASN A 466 -5.52 -0.24 11.33
CA ASN A 466 -4.33 -0.27 10.49
C ASN A 466 -4.59 -0.85 9.09
N ALA A 467 -5.74 -1.49 8.85
CA ALA A 467 -6.08 -2.10 7.57
C ALA A 467 -6.09 -1.07 6.42
N ASP A 468 -6.68 0.10 6.64
CA ASP A 468 -6.74 1.17 5.63
C ASP A 468 -5.35 1.69 5.29
N THR A 469 -4.42 1.72 6.26
CA THR A 469 -3.03 2.10 6.02
C THR A 469 -2.31 1.06 5.15
N ILE A 470 -2.59 -0.23 5.35
CA ILE A 470 -2.02 -1.31 4.53
C ILE A 470 -2.51 -1.19 3.09
N VAL A 471 -3.83 -1.01 2.89
CA VAL A 471 -4.44 -0.80 1.57
C VAL A 471 -3.86 0.45 0.90
N GLY A 472 -3.73 1.56 1.63
CA GLY A 472 -3.17 2.81 1.11
C GLY A 472 -1.71 2.74 0.67
N ASN A 473 -0.95 1.75 1.15
CA ASN A 473 0.43 1.49 0.75
C ASN A 473 0.56 0.54 -0.47
N CYS A 474 -0.55 0.07 -1.03
CA CYS A 474 -0.57 -0.67 -2.30
C CYS A 474 -0.85 0.31 -3.45
N ASP A 475 0.12 0.53 -4.35
CA ASP A 475 -0.12 1.38 -5.53
C ASP A 475 -1.05 0.72 -6.54
N SER A 476 -1.17 -0.62 -6.49
CA SER A 476 -1.98 -1.45 -7.38
C SER A 476 -3.06 -2.19 -6.60
N THR A 477 -4.30 -2.11 -7.10
CA THR A 477 -5.45 -2.89 -6.61
C THR A 477 -6.07 -3.67 -7.77
N LEU A 478 -6.22 -4.97 -7.61
CA LEU A 478 -6.79 -5.88 -8.60
C LEU A 478 -8.03 -6.58 -8.02
N PHE A 479 -9.18 -6.34 -8.62
CA PHE A 479 -10.43 -6.99 -8.25
C PHE A 479 -10.79 -8.07 -9.28
N LEU A 480 -10.84 -9.33 -8.84
CA LEU A 480 -11.10 -10.50 -9.68
C LEU A 480 -12.56 -10.99 -9.63
N GLY A 481 -13.42 -10.30 -8.86
CA GLY A 481 -14.82 -10.67 -8.64
C GLY A 481 -15.10 -11.06 -7.19
N GLY A 482 -16.30 -10.78 -6.70
CA GLY A 482 -16.71 -11.05 -5.33
C GLY A 482 -18.15 -10.62 -5.08
N LYS A 483 -18.72 -11.04 -3.94
CA LYS A 483 -20.11 -10.76 -3.56
C LYS A 483 -20.26 -9.93 -2.28
N GLU A 484 -19.14 -9.59 -1.63
CA GLU A 484 -19.17 -8.92 -0.33
C GLU A 484 -19.51 -7.44 -0.51
N LYS A 485 -20.67 -7.03 0.04
CA LYS A 485 -21.31 -5.73 -0.25
C LYS A 485 -20.43 -4.53 0.07
N THR A 486 -19.67 -4.60 1.15
CA THR A 486 -18.77 -3.53 1.61
C THR A 486 -17.63 -3.29 0.62
N THR A 487 -16.93 -4.35 0.19
CA THR A 487 -15.92 -4.26 -0.87
C THR A 487 -16.50 -3.72 -2.18
N LEU A 488 -17.69 -4.18 -2.57
CA LEU A 488 -18.34 -3.74 -3.82
C LEU A 488 -18.70 -2.25 -3.78
N LYS A 489 -19.21 -1.78 -2.64
CA LYS A 489 -19.51 -0.37 -2.41
C LYS A 489 -18.25 0.49 -2.47
N GLU A 490 -17.22 0.10 -1.73
CA GLU A 490 -15.92 0.81 -1.73
C GLU A 490 -15.30 0.84 -3.14
N LEU A 491 -15.42 -0.26 -3.90
CA LEU A 491 -14.95 -0.33 -5.28
C LEU A 491 -15.72 0.64 -6.19
N SER A 492 -17.07 0.62 -6.19
CA SER A 492 -17.87 1.56 -6.99
C SER A 492 -17.53 3.03 -6.65
N GLU A 493 -17.44 3.35 -5.35
CA GLU A 493 -17.07 4.70 -4.90
C GLU A 493 -15.67 5.10 -5.38
N SER A 494 -14.71 4.16 -5.38
CA SER A 494 -13.34 4.40 -5.86
C SER A 494 -13.22 4.56 -7.38
N LEU A 495 -14.09 3.89 -8.16
CA LEU A 495 -14.16 4.07 -9.62
C LEU A 495 -14.68 5.45 -9.99
N GLY A 496 -15.58 5.99 -9.16
CA GLY A 496 -16.14 7.33 -9.29
C GLY A 496 -17.24 7.42 -10.34
N LYS A 497 -17.62 8.66 -10.66
CA LYS A 497 -18.74 8.97 -11.56
C LYS A 497 -18.28 9.56 -12.88
N GLU A 498 -18.92 9.15 -13.96
CA GLU A 498 -18.86 9.76 -15.29
C GLU A 498 -20.03 10.71 -15.50
N THR A 499 -19.84 11.74 -16.30
CA THR A 499 -20.92 12.65 -16.71
C THR A 499 -21.52 12.12 -18.00
N ILE A 500 -22.81 11.80 -17.99
CA ILE A 500 -23.55 11.35 -19.17
C ILE A 500 -24.63 12.37 -19.54
N ASP A 501 -24.92 12.47 -20.84
CA ASP A 501 -26.03 13.27 -21.36
C ASP A 501 -27.27 12.38 -21.45
N LEU A 502 -28.30 12.72 -20.65
CA LEU A 502 -29.64 12.18 -20.79
C LEU A 502 -30.43 13.07 -21.75
N TYR A 503 -31.14 12.47 -22.68
CA TYR A 503 -32.13 13.19 -23.48
C TYR A 503 -33.53 12.66 -23.13
N ASN A 504 -34.40 13.57 -22.70
CA ASN A 504 -35.81 13.26 -22.48
C ASN A 504 -36.59 13.69 -23.71
N THR A 505 -37.39 12.78 -24.25
CA THR A 505 -38.31 13.07 -25.36
C THR A 505 -39.71 13.23 -24.78
N SER A 506 -40.28 14.42 -24.87
CA SER A 506 -41.68 14.66 -24.52
C SER A 506 -42.52 14.76 -25.78
N GLU A 507 -43.52 13.89 -25.91
CA GLU A 507 -44.54 13.97 -26.96
C GLU A 507 -45.80 14.59 -26.35
N THR A 508 -46.23 15.75 -26.87
CA THR A 508 -47.52 16.33 -26.47
C THR A 508 -48.53 16.09 -27.58
N ARG A 509 -49.60 15.34 -27.28
CA ARG A 509 -50.68 15.05 -28.24
C ARG A 509 -51.81 16.07 -28.07
N SER A 510 -51.77 17.13 -28.88
CA SER A 510 -52.92 17.98 -29.20
C SER A 510 -53.19 17.91 -30.71
N ASN A 511 -54.12 18.72 -31.26
CA ASN A 511 -54.48 18.76 -32.69
C ASN A 511 -53.27 18.91 -33.64
N GLN A 512 -52.09 19.27 -33.14
CA GLN A 512 -50.80 19.10 -33.81
C GLN A 512 -49.82 18.36 -32.87
N LYS A 513 -49.07 17.39 -33.42
CA LYS A 513 -47.99 16.70 -32.69
C LYS A 513 -46.79 17.63 -32.53
N SER A 514 -46.38 17.92 -31.30
CA SER A 514 -45.13 18.60 -30.99
C SER A 514 -44.18 17.67 -30.20
N PHE A 515 -42.90 17.69 -30.57
CA PHE A 515 -41.85 16.94 -29.91
C PHE A 515 -40.91 17.92 -29.19
N GLY A 516 -40.73 17.74 -27.88
CA GLY A 516 -39.71 18.44 -27.10
C GLY A 516 -38.54 17.51 -26.82
N LEU A 517 -37.32 17.96 -27.10
CA LEU A 517 -36.08 17.29 -26.71
C LEU A 517 -35.40 18.12 -25.63
N ASN A 518 -35.25 17.55 -24.43
CA ASN A 518 -34.55 18.19 -23.32
C ASN A 518 -33.28 17.42 -22.99
N TYR A 519 -32.13 18.08 -23.12
CA TYR A 519 -30.83 17.51 -22.76
C TYR A 519 -30.48 17.87 -21.32
N GLN A 520 -30.28 16.85 -20.48
CA GLN A 520 -29.90 16.99 -19.08
C GLN A 520 -28.62 16.20 -18.82
N LYS A 521 -27.64 16.83 -18.19
CA LYS A 521 -26.43 16.14 -17.72
C LYS A 521 -26.70 15.47 -16.37
N THR A 522 -26.21 14.24 -16.20
CA THR A 522 -26.26 13.55 -14.91
C THR A 522 -24.94 12.82 -14.63
N GLY A 523 -24.73 12.46 -13.36
CA GLY A 523 -23.62 11.62 -12.94
C GLY A 523 -24.04 10.16 -12.84
N LYS A 524 -23.41 9.28 -13.62
CA LYS A 524 -23.54 7.83 -13.49
C LYS A 524 -22.26 7.27 -12.87
N GLU A 525 -22.37 6.30 -11.97
CA GLU A 525 -21.20 5.53 -11.53
C GLU A 525 -20.58 4.80 -12.72
N LEU A 526 -19.25 4.75 -12.79
CA LEU A 526 -18.56 4.06 -13.89
C LEU A 526 -18.95 2.57 -13.94
N MET A 527 -19.19 1.98 -12.77
CA MET A 527 -19.82 0.68 -12.62
C MET A 527 -20.54 0.65 -11.26
N SER A 528 -21.84 0.43 -11.27
CA SER A 528 -22.66 0.30 -10.07
C SER A 528 -22.36 -1.00 -9.32
N GLN A 529 -22.75 -1.07 -8.04
CA GLN A 529 -22.56 -2.29 -7.23
C GLN A 529 -23.21 -3.53 -7.88
N ASP A 530 -24.37 -3.35 -8.51
CA ASP A 530 -25.07 -4.41 -9.24
C ASP A 530 -24.25 -4.87 -10.45
N GLU A 531 -23.82 -3.93 -11.31
CA GLU A 531 -22.97 -4.23 -12.47
C GLU A 531 -21.67 -4.95 -12.05
N ILE A 532 -21.02 -4.53 -10.95
CA ILE A 532 -19.81 -5.20 -10.41
C ILE A 532 -20.14 -6.62 -9.92
N THR A 533 -21.30 -6.83 -9.30
CA THR A 533 -21.73 -8.13 -8.77
C THR A 533 -21.94 -9.15 -9.88
N VAL A 534 -22.49 -8.71 -11.02
CA VAL A 534 -22.76 -9.55 -12.21
C VAL A 534 -21.65 -9.50 -13.26
N MET A 535 -20.48 -8.95 -12.90
CA MET A 535 -19.33 -8.86 -13.80
C MET A 535 -18.91 -10.25 -14.29
N ASP A 536 -18.62 -10.35 -15.59
CA ASP A 536 -18.12 -11.57 -16.23
C ASP A 536 -16.90 -12.14 -15.48
N GLY A 537 -16.95 -13.44 -15.16
CA GLY A 537 -15.89 -14.15 -14.46
C GLY A 537 -14.55 -14.18 -15.21
N GLY A 538 -14.55 -13.93 -16.53
CA GLY A 538 -13.33 -13.72 -17.33
C GLY A 538 -12.69 -12.34 -17.16
N LYS A 539 -13.38 -11.37 -16.57
CA LYS A 539 -12.94 -9.98 -16.43
C LYS A 539 -12.46 -9.63 -15.04
N CYS A 540 -11.67 -8.58 -14.96
CA CYS A 540 -11.18 -8.00 -13.72
C CYS A 540 -11.10 -6.49 -13.81
N ILE A 541 -11.12 -5.85 -12.66
CA ILE A 541 -10.94 -4.40 -12.54
C ILE A 541 -9.56 -4.16 -11.94
N TYR A 542 -8.72 -3.41 -12.65
CA TYR A 542 -7.39 -3.03 -12.19
C TYR A 542 -7.30 -1.53 -11.95
N GLN A 543 -6.83 -1.14 -10.77
CA GLN A 543 -6.59 0.24 -10.38
C GLN A 543 -5.11 0.43 -10.09
N LEU A 544 -4.52 1.45 -10.71
CA LEU A 544 -3.14 1.87 -10.44
C LEU A 544 -3.12 3.33 -10.01
N ARG A 545 -2.31 3.66 -9.02
CA ARG A 545 -2.21 5.03 -8.49
C ARG A 545 -1.87 6.04 -9.59
N GLY A 546 -2.71 7.06 -9.72
CA GLY A 546 -2.48 8.19 -10.63
C GLY A 546 -2.81 7.91 -12.10
N VAL A 547 -3.50 6.81 -12.40
CA VAL A 547 -4.09 6.54 -13.73
C VAL A 547 -5.57 6.18 -13.60
N ARG A 548 -6.25 6.08 -14.75
CA ARG A 548 -7.65 5.62 -14.80
C ARG A 548 -7.74 4.12 -14.50
N PRO A 549 -8.86 3.64 -13.92
CA PRO A 549 -9.07 2.21 -13.70
C PRO A 549 -9.26 1.48 -15.03
N PHE A 550 -8.90 0.21 -15.09
CA PHE A 550 -9.01 -0.64 -16.28
C PHE A 550 -10.02 -1.74 -16.02
N LEU A 551 -10.90 -2.01 -16.98
CA LEU A 551 -11.76 -3.18 -17.03
C LEU A 551 -11.20 -4.07 -18.16
N SER A 552 -10.53 -5.15 -17.77
CA SER A 552 -9.73 -5.98 -18.69
C SER A 552 -9.95 -7.46 -18.42
N ASP A 553 -9.59 -8.29 -19.39
CA ASP A 553 -9.62 -9.74 -19.21
C ASP A 553 -8.52 -10.20 -18.23
N LYS A 554 -8.84 -11.26 -17.49
CA LYS A 554 -7.88 -11.97 -16.64
C LYS A 554 -6.77 -12.57 -17.51
N PHE A 555 -5.56 -12.64 -16.96
CA PHE A 555 -4.42 -13.13 -17.72
C PHE A 555 -4.53 -14.63 -18.02
N ASP A 556 -4.51 -15.00 -19.30
CA ASP A 556 -4.49 -16.40 -19.72
C ASP A 556 -3.09 -17.02 -19.62
N ILE A 557 -2.92 -17.96 -18.69
CA ILE A 557 -1.64 -18.65 -18.45
C ILE A 557 -1.10 -19.37 -19.70
N THR A 558 -1.97 -19.81 -20.62
CA THR A 558 -1.56 -20.55 -21.81
C THR A 558 -0.75 -19.69 -22.79
N LYS A 559 -0.92 -18.37 -22.72
CA LYS A 559 -0.20 -17.40 -23.55
C LYS A 559 1.21 -17.12 -23.03
N HIS A 560 1.55 -17.58 -21.83
CA HIS A 560 2.86 -17.34 -21.24
C HIS A 560 3.89 -18.35 -21.76
N LYS A 561 5.08 -17.89 -22.17
CA LYS A 561 6.14 -18.73 -22.75
C LYS A 561 6.54 -19.95 -21.90
N ASN A 562 6.43 -19.82 -20.58
CA ASN A 562 6.78 -20.85 -19.59
C ASN A 562 5.63 -21.80 -19.24
N TYR A 563 4.45 -21.67 -19.86
CA TYR A 563 3.29 -22.53 -19.62
C TYR A 563 3.61 -24.01 -19.84
N LYS A 564 4.41 -24.31 -20.86
CA LYS A 564 4.88 -25.67 -21.18
C LYS A 564 5.64 -26.39 -20.06
N PHE A 565 6.08 -25.66 -19.03
CA PHE A 565 6.80 -26.21 -17.89
C PHE A 565 5.92 -26.41 -16.65
N LEU A 566 4.65 -25.99 -16.71
CA LEU A 566 3.69 -26.21 -15.63
C LEU A 566 3.06 -27.60 -15.72
N GLU A 567 2.57 -28.04 -14.59
CA GLU A 567 1.71 -29.22 -14.46
C GLU A 567 0.43 -29.11 -15.31
N ASP A 568 -0.15 -27.90 -15.40
CA ASP A 568 -1.35 -27.63 -16.20
C ASP A 568 -1.18 -27.99 -17.69
N TYR A 569 0.06 -28.02 -18.19
CA TYR A 569 0.37 -28.40 -19.58
C TYR A 569 0.65 -29.91 -19.71
N ASP A 570 1.42 -30.48 -18.80
CA ASP A 570 1.76 -31.91 -18.78
C ASP A 570 1.97 -32.37 -17.34
N LYS A 571 1.26 -33.42 -16.92
CA LYS A 571 1.37 -34.04 -15.58
C LYS A 571 2.80 -34.50 -15.25
N ARG A 572 3.64 -34.76 -16.26
CA ARG A 572 5.06 -35.05 -16.07
C ARG A 572 5.83 -33.88 -15.45
N ASN A 573 5.27 -32.67 -15.47
CA ASN A 573 5.87 -31.49 -14.84
C ASN A 573 5.56 -31.34 -13.35
N ILE A 574 4.81 -32.28 -12.74
CA ILE A 574 4.60 -32.31 -11.28
C ILE A 574 5.97 -32.29 -10.57
N PHE A 575 6.07 -31.41 -9.58
CA PHE A 575 7.19 -31.36 -8.66
C PHE A 575 7.01 -32.39 -7.54
N ASP A 576 8.05 -33.16 -7.29
CA ASP A 576 8.08 -34.17 -6.24
C ASP A 576 8.87 -33.63 -5.04
N ILE A 577 8.14 -33.25 -3.99
CA ILE A 577 8.70 -32.65 -2.78
C ILE A 577 9.62 -33.64 -2.05
N GLU A 578 9.17 -34.87 -1.84
CA GLU A 578 9.91 -35.87 -1.06
C GLU A 578 11.23 -36.22 -1.77
N LYS A 579 11.16 -36.45 -3.08
CA LYS A 579 12.37 -36.69 -3.89
C LYS A 579 13.30 -35.47 -3.93
N TYR A 580 12.78 -34.26 -3.85
CA TYR A 580 13.61 -33.06 -3.79
C TYR A 580 14.32 -32.93 -2.45
N LEU A 581 13.62 -33.15 -1.34
CA LEU A 581 14.21 -33.11 0.00
C LEU A 581 15.28 -34.19 0.19
N GLN A 582 15.00 -35.44 -0.20
CA GLN A 582 15.98 -36.53 -0.15
C GLN A 582 17.25 -36.25 -0.97
N ARG A 583 17.11 -35.62 -2.15
CA ARG A 583 18.25 -35.23 -2.99
C ARG A 583 19.10 -34.13 -2.37
N LYS A 584 18.54 -33.31 -1.46
CA LYS A 584 19.29 -32.26 -0.76
C LYS A 584 20.20 -32.87 0.30
N ASP A 585 19.76 -33.97 0.91
CA ASP A 585 20.55 -34.75 1.87
C ASP A 585 21.66 -35.57 1.17
N GLU A 586 21.48 -35.90 -0.12
CA GLU A 586 22.52 -36.53 -0.93
C GLU A 586 23.60 -35.51 -1.35
N VAL A 587 24.73 -35.52 -0.64
CA VAL A 587 25.90 -34.71 -1.02
C VAL A 587 26.41 -35.15 -2.39
N LYS A 588 26.12 -34.34 -3.42
CA LYS A 588 26.73 -34.51 -4.76
C LYS A 588 28.17 -33.99 -4.75
N LEU A 589 29.07 -34.77 -4.18
CA LEU A 589 30.50 -34.53 -4.25
C LEU A 589 30.92 -34.51 -5.73
N LYS A 590 31.52 -33.39 -6.16
CA LYS A 590 32.23 -33.31 -7.44
C LYS A 590 33.70 -33.65 -7.18
N GLU A 591 34.39 -34.28 -8.13
CA GLU A 591 35.84 -34.57 -8.02
C GLU A 591 36.69 -33.32 -7.70
N SER A 592 36.18 -32.12 -7.99
CA SER A 592 36.84 -30.84 -7.72
C SER A 592 36.56 -30.23 -6.34
N MET A 593 35.79 -30.89 -5.46
CA MET A 593 35.49 -30.37 -4.12
C MET A 593 36.59 -30.80 -3.13
N VAL A 594 37.21 -29.81 -2.48
CA VAL A 594 38.14 -30.04 -1.36
C VAL A 594 37.30 -30.28 -0.11
N VAL A 595 37.39 -31.48 0.46
CA VAL A 595 36.72 -31.86 1.71
C VAL A 595 37.73 -31.74 2.83
N GLU A 596 37.38 -30.99 3.88
CA GLU A 596 38.19 -30.87 5.10
C GLU A 596 37.79 -32.01 6.04
N ILE A 597 38.71 -32.94 6.29
CA ILE A 597 38.50 -34.03 7.24
C ILE A 597 38.77 -33.45 8.63
N LEU A 598 37.74 -33.42 9.48
CA LEU A 598 37.90 -33.10 10.90
C LEU A 598 38.38 -34.36 11.60
N ASP A 599 39.62 -34.34 12.12
CA ASP A 599 40.14 -35.42 12.97
C ASP A 599 39.34 -35.43 14.29
N GLU A 600 38.85 -36.62 14.67
CA GLU A 600 38.00 -36.88 15.87
C GLU A 600 38.69 -36.58 17.21
#